data_AF-A0A6N8LXC7-F1
#
_entry.id   AF-A0A6N8LXC7-F1
#
_cell.length_a   1.000
_cell.length_b   1.000
_cell.length_c   1.000
_cell.angle_alpha   90.00
_cell.angle_beta   90.00
_cell.angle_gamma   90.00
#
_symmetry.space_group_name_H-M   'P 1'
#
loop_
_entity.id
_entity.type
_entity.pdbx_description
1 polymer ?
#
loop_
_entity_poly.entity_id
_entity_poly.type
_entity_poly.pdbx_seq_one_letter_code
_entity_poly.pdbx_strand_id
1 'polypeptide(L)'
;MMGADGNDCLAAILDALTLMQGQVEELSEQARQIRDSQETIISRLDSMSPRERVGDTPSQLESIIGELCDSSKRTGEGLARVAEVAGWAHAAAVGNTAPLPVDVLADPLLERYVLGQPADRTSTIRALADWNEAVRDVQSRSLIEILRDQYRPSPTDSREDRVLRYKLAAISRDELAARGVDPPPSPTSTFAEDRSEAAQRARSAALRRLWVEGEGAALLAEPELAGALDIVAAARRESTNMPEAEMSIGIAELHRAIANCLEMGERPILKRGDHIGSPKRYNDRVR
;
A
#
# COMPACT_ATOMS: atom_id res chain seq x y z
N MET A 1 -23.68 -0.93 -23.85
CA MET A 1 -24.62 -1.81 -23.14
C MET A 1 -24.07 -1.96 -21.72
N MET A 2 -24.32 -0.96 -20.87
CA MET A 2 -24.02 -1.00 -19.43
C MET A 2 -25.25 -1.64 -18.77
N GLY A 3 -25.17 -2.92 -18.42
CA GLY A 3 -26.30 -3.64 -17.84
C GLY A 3 -25.77 -4.69 -16.88
N ALA A 4 -26.36 -4.77 -15.70
CA ALA A 4 -25.96 -5.59 -14.54
C ALA A 4 -24.77 -5.04 -13.73
N ASP A 5 -23.51 -5.19 -14.18
CA ASP A 5 -22.33 -4.98 -13.30
C ASP A 5 -22.18 -3.57 -12.69
N GLY A 6 -22.56 -2.53 -13.43
CA GLY A 6 -22.51 -1.15 -12.93
C GLY A 6 -23.58 -0.85 -11.87
N ASN A 7 -24.74 -1.51 -11.97
CA ASN A 7 -25.79 -1.41 -10.97
C ASN A 7 -25.44 -2.23 -9.72
N ASP A 8 -24.76 -3.36 -9.89
CA ASP A 8 -24.33 -4.21 -8.78
C ASP A 8 -23.21 -3.55 -7.98
N CYS A 9 -22.31 -2.81 -8.63
CA CYS A 9 -21.28 -2.02 -7.95
C CYS A 9 -21.88 -0.83 -7.18
N LEU A 10 -22.88 -0.16 -7.76
CA LEU A 10 -23.58 0.95 -7.11
C LEU A 10 -24.47 0.48 -5.95
N ALA A 11 -25.09 -0.70 -6.08
CA ALA A 11 -25.80 -1.38 -5.01
C ALA A 11 -24.84 -1.80 -3.89
N ALA A 12 -23.67 -2.35 -4.20
CA ALA A 12 -22.66 -2.69 -3.21
C ALA A 12 -22.11 -1.45 -2.46
N ILE A 13 -21.97 -0.31 -3.16
CA ILE A 13 -21.59 0.96 -2.55
C ILE A 13 -22.71 1.48 -1.64
N LEU A 14 -23.97 1.39 -2.06
CA LEU A 14 -25.12 1.78 -1.24
C LEU A 14 -25.30 0.85 -0.03
N ASP A 15 -25.11 -0.45 -0.18
CA ASP A 15 -25.12 -1.42 0.91
C ASP A 15 -23.97 -1.16 1.89
N ALA A 16 -22.78 -0.82 1.40
CA ALA A 16 -21.67 -0.39 2.24
C ALA A 16 -22.00 0.93 2.96
N LEU A 17 -22.63 1.90 2.29
CA LEU A 17 -23.09 3.15 2.92
C LEU A 17 -24.17 2.92 3.98
N THR A 18 -25.07 1.97 3.75
CA THR A 18 -26.14 1.60 4.70
C THR A 18 -25.56 0.83 5.89
N LEU A 19 -24.59 -0.05 5.65
CA LEU A 19 -23.81 -0.72 6.70
C LEU A 19 -23.02 0.30 7.53
N MET A 20 -22.42 1.30 6.89
CA MET A 20 -21.71 2.40 7.56
C MET A 20 -22.67 3.26 8.39
N GLN A 21 -23.90 3.51 7.93
CA GLN A 21 -24.93 4.15 8.75
C GLN A 21 -25.27 3.30 9.99
N GLY A 22 -25.43 1.99 9.84
CA GLY A 22 -25.65 1.08 10.96
C GLY A 22 -24.49 1.06 11.97
N GLN A 23 -23.24 1.08 11.49
CA GLN A 23 -22.06 1.17 12.36
C GLN A 23 -21.94 2.55 13.04
N VAL A 24 -22.32 3.63 12.37
CA VAL A 24 -22.37 4.98 12.98
C VAL A 24 -23.47 5.07 14.03
N GLU A 25 -24.62 4.45 13.79
CA GLU A 25 -25.70 4.34 14.78
C GLU A 25 -25.26 3.50 15.98
N GLU A 26 -24.61 2.37 15.77
CA GLU A 26 -24.05 1.51 16.84
C GLU A 26 -22.96 2.24 17.63
N LEU A 27 -22.09 3.00 16.97
CA LEU A 27 -21.10 3.86 17.62
C LEU A 27 -21.76 5.01 18.39
N SER A 28 -22.86 5.58 17.88
CA SER A 28 -23.60 6.61 18.58
C SER A 28 -24.28 6.07 19.84
N GLU A 29 -24.76 4.82 19.78
CA GLU A 29 -25.36 4.10 20.91
C GLU A 29 -24.27 3.72 21.93
N GLN A 30 -23.11 3.22 21.50
CA GLN A 30 -21.96 3.00 22.39
C GLN A 30 -21.47 4.29 23.03
N ALA A 31 -21.38 5.39 22.28
CA ALA A 31 -21.01 6.70 22.82
C ALA A 31 -22.05 7.22 23.82
N ARG A 32 -23.33 6.92 23.60
CA ARG A 32 -24.40 7.20 24.58
C ARG A 32 -24.22 6.35 25.83
N GLN A 33 -23.98 5.05 25.68
CA GLN A 33 -23.77 4.12 26.78
C GLN A 33 -22.53 4.48 27.63
N ILE A 34 -21.47 4.97 26.98
CA ILE A 34 -20.29 5.53 27.63
C ILE A 34 -20.65 6.81 28.40
N ARG A 35 -21.43 7.73 27.83
CA ARG A 35 -21.89 8.93 28.54
C ARG A 35 -22.78 8.60 29.73
N ASP A 36 -23.69 7.65 29.60
CA ASP A 36 -24.54 7.19 30.69
C ASP A 36 -23.71 6.54 31.80
N SER A 37 -22.65 5.80 31.42
CA SER A 37 -21.66 5.25 32.35
C SER A 37 -20.84 6.36 33.03
N GLN A 38 -20.41 7.39 32.30
CA GLN A 38 -19.72 8.57 32.83
C GLN A 38 -20.59 9.32 33.84
N GLU A 39 -21.86 9.56 33.52
CA GLU A 39 -22.80 10.23 34.43
C GLU A 39 -23.00 9.41 35.71
N THR A 40 -23.05 8.08 35.59
CA THR A 40 -23.12 7.16 36.73
C THR A 40 -21.86 7.21 37.59
N ILE A 41 -20.67 7.26 36.97
CA ILE A 41 -19.38 7.36 37.66
C ILE A 41 -19.25 8.70 38.39
N ILE A 42 -19.61 9.80 37.72
CA ILE A 42 -19.61 11.16 38.30
C ILE A 42 -20.57 11.24 39.48
N SER A 43 -21.81 10.74 39.34
CA SER A 43 -22.79 10.66 40.43
C SER A 43 -22.27 9.86 41.63
N ARG A 44 -21.57 8.73 41.37
CA ARG A 44 -20.93 7.95 42.44
C ARG A 44 -19.81 8.73 43.12
N LEU A 45 -18.95 9.41 42.37
CA LEU A 45 -17.87 10.26 42.91
C LEU A 45 -18.40 11.42 43.76
N ASP A 46 -19.50 12.04 43.35
CA ASP A 46 -20.17 13.10 44.11
C ASP A 46 -20.78 12.56 45.41
N SER A 47 -21.21 11.29 45.43
CA SER A 47 -21.72 10.62 46.63
C SER A 47 -20.63 10.10 47.59
N MET A 48 -19.36 10.04 47.17
CA MET A 48 -18.24 9.58 48.01
C MET A 48 -17.76 10.66 48.99
N SER A 49 -17.53 10.24 50.24
CA SER A 49 -17.05 11.13 51.30
C SER A 49 -15.59 11.54 51.08
N PRO A 50 -15.13 12.70 51.60
CA PRO A 50 -13.75 13.18 51.44
C PRO A 50 -12.65 12.22 51.94
N ARG A 51 -12.99 11.27 52.82
CA ARG A 51 -12.04 10.24 53.32
C ARG A 51 -11.88 9.05 52.38
N GLU A 52 -12.88 8.76 51.54
CA GLU A 52 -12.83 7.67 50.55
C GLU A 52 -12.10 8.10 49.26
N ARG A 53 -11.98 9.42 49.01
CA ARG A 53 -11.26 9.99 47.86
C ARG A 53 -9.72 9.94 47.97
N VAL A 54 -9.17 9.66 49.15
CA VAL A 54 -7.72 9.79 49.42
C VAL A 54 -6.97 8.46 49.29
N GLY A 55 -7.67 7.32 49.18
CA GLY A 55 -7.04 6.01 48.93
C GLY A 55 -7.10 5.64 47.44
N ASP A 56 -5.97 5.69 46.74
CA ASP A 56 -5.67 5.03 45.45
C ASP A 56 -6.53 5.31 44.20
N THR A 57 -7.46 6.26 44.22
CA THR A 57 -8.40 6.51 43.10
C THR A 57 -7.99 7.52 42.02
N PRO A 58 -7.16 8.57 42.25
CA PRO A 58 -6.89 9.58 41.22
C PRO A 58 -6.15 9.05 39.99
N SER A 59 -5.14 8.20 40.20
CA SER A 59 -4.29 7.65 39.14
C SER A 59 -5.02 6.64 38.25
N GLN A 60 -5.95 5.85 38.81
CA GLN A 60 -6.80 4.94 38.03
C GLN A 60 -7.82 5.71 37.17
N LEU A 61 -8.40 6.78 37.70
CA LEU A 61 -9.34 7.63 36.94
C LEU A 61 -8.63 8.40 35.82
N GLU A 62 -7.42 8.92 36.05
CA GLU A 62 -6.61 9.55 35.01
C GLU A 62 -6.24 8.55 33.90
N SER A 63 -5.89 7.31 34.26
CA SER A 63 -5.60 6.24 33.29
C SER A 63 -6.83 5.91 32.44
N ILE A 64 -8.01 5.77 33.06
CA ILE A 64 -9.26 5.46 32.36
C ILE A 64 -9.69 6.62 31.46
N ILE A 65 -9.58 7.88 31.92
CA ILE A 65 -9.86 9.06 31.09
C ILE A 65 -8.88 9.15 29.92
N GLY A 66 -7.59 8.85 30.16
CA GLY A 66 -6.57 8.78 29.11
C GLY A 66 -6.91 7.73 28.05
N GLU A 67 -7.21 6.50 28.48
CA GLU A 67 -7.63 5.41 27.58
C GLU A 67 -8.90 5.77 26.79
N LEU A 68 -9.86 6.44 27.43
CA LEU A 68 -11.11 6.85 26.79
C LEU A 68 -10.89 7.98 25.77
N CYS A 69 -10.07 8.96 26.10
CA CYS A 69 -9.68 10.02 25.17
C CYS A 69 -8.94 9.46 23.96
N ASP A 70 -8.02 8.52 24.18
CA ASP A 70 -7.30 7.86 23.10
C ASP A 70 -8.22 6.99 22.24
N SER A 71 -9.16 6.27 22.86
CA SER A 71 -10.19 5.51 22.14
C SER A 71 -11.06 6.41 21.27
N SER A 72 -11.53 7.53 21.83
CA SER A 72 -12.34 8.51 21.09
C SER A 72 -11.58 9.15 19.94
N LYS A 73 -10.28 9.45 20.10
CA LYS A 73 -9.43 9.96 19.02
C LYS A 73 -9.27 8.95 17.90
N ARG A 74 -8.92 7.70 18.23
CA ARG A 74 -8.80 6.60 17.24
C ARG A 74 -10.11 6.39 16.48
N THR A 75 -11.25 6.49 17.17
CA THR A 75 -12.58 6.37 16.55
C THR A 75 -12.85 7.54 15.59
N GLY A 76 -12.53 8.77 16.00
CA GLY A 76 -12.67 9.95 15.15
C GLY A 76 -11.80 9.89 13.90
N GLU A 77 -10.55 9.43 14.02
CA GLU A 77 -9.64 9.22 12.90
C GLU A 77 -10.17 8.14 11.95
N GLY A 78 -10.69 7.03 12.48
CA GLY A 78 -11.33 5.97 11.68
C GLY A 78 -12.55 6.46 10.90
N LEU A 79 -13.45 7.22 11.55
CA LEU A 79 -14.64 7.79 10.90
C LEU A 79 -14.28 8.80 9.81
N ALA A 80 -13.28 9.67 10.05
CA ALA A 80 -12.81 10.61 9.04
C ALA A 80 -12.29 9.87 7.80
N ARG A 81 -11.60 8.75 8.01
CA ARG A 81 -11.06 7.95 6.93
C ARG A 81 -12.13 7.22 6.12
N VAL A 82 -13.12 6.66 6.81
CA VAL A 82 -14.29 6.06 6.16
C VAL A 82 -15.05 7.09 5.33
N ALA A 83 -15.22 8.31 5.85
CA ALA A 83 -15.84 9.40 5.11
C ALA A 83 -15.04 9.81 3.87
N GLU A 84 -13.70 9.79 3.94
CA GLU A 84 -12.83 10.04 2.79
C GLU A 84 -13.05 8.98 1.70
N VAL A 85 -13.07 7.70 2.05
CA VAL A 85 -13.34 6.60 1.11
C VAL A 85 -14.73 6.73 0.49
N ALA A 86 -15.74 7.04 1.31
CA ALA A 86 -17.10 7.27 0.83
C ALA A 86 -17.17 8.47 -0.14
N GLY A 87 -16.43 9.53 0.14
CA GLY A 87 -16.31 10.70 -0.74
C GLY A 87 -15.74 10.34 -2.11
N TRP A 88 -14.69 9.52 -2.15
CA TRP A 88 -14.14 9.02 -3.41
C TRP A 88 -15.07 8.05 -4.14
N ALA A 89 -15.76 7.17 -3.43
CA ALA A 89 -16.76 6.27 -4.01
C ALA A 89 -17.92 7.07 -4.65
N HIS A 90 -18.39 8.12 -3.96
CA HIS A 90 -19.38 9.04 -4.50
C HIS A 90 -18.87 9.79 -5.74
N ALA A 91 -17.63 10.31 -5.68
CA ALA A 91 -17.02 10.98 -6.83
C ALA A 91 -16.95 10.03 -8.05
N ALA A 92 -16.55 8.78 -7.85
CA ALA A 92 -16.54 7.76 -8.88
C ALA A 92 -17.94 7.48 -9.46
N ALA A 93 -18.96 7.38 -8.60
CA ALA A 93 -20.36 7.20 -9.02
C ALA A 93 -20.89 8.40 -9.85
N VAL A 94 -20.39 9.61 -9.60
CA VAL A 94 -20.76 10.84 -10.34
C VAL A 94 -19.87 11.05 -11.59
N GLY A 95 -19.00 10.08 -11.91
CA GLY A 95 -18.21 10.05 -13.14
C GLY A 95 -16.78 10.58 -13.01
N ASN A 96 -16.28 10.82 -11.79
CA ASN A 96 -14.87 11.10 -11.58
C ASN A 96 -14.05 9.81 -11.61
N THR A 97 -13.28 9.60 -12.68
CA THR A 97 -12.45 8.40 -12.86
C THR A 97 -11.04 8.55 -12.29
N ALA A 98 -10.78 9.56 -11.47
CA ALA A 98 -9.48 9.72 -10.84
C ALA A 98 -9.16 8.53 -9.91
N PRO A 99 -7.95 7.97 -9.97
CA PRO A 99 -7.56 6.88 -9.10
C PRO A 99 -7.52 7.35 -7.64
N LEU A 100 -7.85 6.44 -6.72
CA LEU A 100 -7.71 6.69 -5.29
C LEU A 100 -6.26 7.05 -4.93
N PRO A 101 -6.04 8.05 -4.06
CA PRO A 101 -4.72 8.37 -3.52
C PRO A 101 -4.06 7.16 -2.86
N VAL A 102 -2.73 7.09 -2.94
CA VAL A 102 -1.95 5.96 -2.39
C VAL A 102 -2.12 5.86 -0.88
N ASP A 103 -2.14 7.00 -0.18
CA ASP A 103 -2.34 7.01 1.26
C ASP A 103 -3.69 6.37 1.61
N VAL A 104 -4.77 6.70 0.89
CA VAL A 104 -6.11 6.07 1.03
C VAL A 104 -6.06 4.58 0.76
N LEU A 105 -5.49 4.15 -0.37
CA LEU A 105 -5.37 2.74 -0.72
C LEU A 105 -4.50 1.94 0.26
N ALA A 106 -3.54 2.60 0.90
CA ALA A 106 -2.67 2.01 1.89
C ALA A 106 -3.30 1.95 3.30
N ASP A 107 -4.59 2.24 3.43
CA ASP A 107 -5.27 2.09 4.70
C ASP A 107 -5.49 0.61 5.10
N PRO A 108 -5.23 0.21 6.35
CA PRO A 108 -5.55 -1.13 6.84
C PRO A 108 -7.04 -1.51 6.65
N LEU A 109 -7.97 -0.54 6.71
CA LEU A 109 -9.38 -0.82 6.50
C LEU A 109 -9.71 -1.23 5.05
N LEU A 110 -8.83 -0.91 4.10
CA LEU A 110 -9.00 -1.21 2.68
C LEU A 110 -8.21 -2.40 2.18
N GLU A 111 -7.59 -3.21 3.05
CA GLU A 111 -6.80 -4.37 2.61
C GLU A 111 -7.59 -5.32 1.70
N ARG A 112 -8.83 -5.63 2.08
CA ARG A 112 -9.72 -6.47 1.27
C ARG A 112 -10.05 -5.84 -0.07
N TYR A 113 -10.24 -4.52 -0.09
CA TYR A 113 -10.48 -3.80 -1.33
C TYR A 113 -9.25 -3.88 -2.24
N VAL A 114 -8.05 -3.62 -1.73
CA VAL A 114 -6.78 -3.70 -2.46
C VAL A 114 -6.56 -5.09 -3.07
N LEU A 115 -6.83 -6.17 -2.31
CA LEU A 115 -6.74 -7.55 -2.80
C LEU A 115 -7.80 -7.89 -3.86
N GLY A 116 -8.98 -7.28 -3.75
CA GLY A 116 -10.11 -7.51 -4.64
C GLY A 116 -10.13 -6.64 -5.90
N GLN A 117 -9.21 -5.68 -6.07
CA GLN A 117 -9.24 -4.76 -7.21
C GLN A 117 -9.11 -5.51 -8.54
N PRO A 118 -9.85 -5.10 -9.59
CA PRO A 118 -9.64 -5.61 -10.94
C PRO A 118 -8.26 -5.20 -11.48
N ALA A 119 -7.77 -5.92 -12.49
CA ALA A 119 -6.52 -5.59 -13.14
C ALA A 119 -6.60 -4.21 -13.84
N ASP A 120 -5.66 -3.33 -13.52
CA ASP A 120 -5.53 -2.06 -14.23
C ASP A 120 -4.78 -2.28 -15.55
N ARG A 121 -5.54 -2.37 -16.65
CA ARG A 121 -5.02 -2.56 -18.01
C ARG A 121 -4.72 -1.24 -18.74
N THR A 122 -4.98 -0.09 -18.11
CA THR A 122 -4.96 1.23 -18.78
C THR A 122 -4.01 2.23 -18.14
N SER A 123 -3.42 1.91 -16.98
CA SER A 123 -2.52 2.79 -16.26
C SER A 123 -1.34 3.26 -17.11
N THR A 124 -1.02 4.54 -16.98
CA THR A 124 0.17 5.17 -17.56
C THR A 124 1.40 5.09 -16.65
N ILE A 125 1.28 4.52 -15.44
CA ILE A 125 2.42 4.25 -14.55
C ILE A 125 3.28 3.18 -15.22
N ARG A 126 4.57 3.49 -15.46
CA ARG A 126 5.49 2.61 -16.20
C ARG A 126 5.51 1.18 -15.67
N ALA A 127 5.64 0.97 -14.36
CA ALA A 127 5.66 -0.36 -13.78
C ALA A 127 4.43 -1.21 -14.12
N LEU A 128 3.23 -0.61 -14.12
CA LEU A 128 1.99 -1.29 -14.49
C LEU A 128 1.88 -1.50 -16.01
N ALA A 129 2.35 -0.54 -16.81
CA ALA A 129 2.35 -0.65 -18.27
C ALA A 129 3.33 -1.74 -18.75
N ASP A 130 4.58 -1.70 -18.28
CA ASP A 130 5.63 -2.68 -18.58
C ASP A 130 5.20 -4.08 -18.14
N TRP A 131 4.55 -4.21 -16.97
CA TRP A 131 4.04 -5.50 -16.53
C TRP A 131 2.86 -6.01 -17.38
N ASN A 132 1.92 -5.14 -17.76
CA ASN A 132 0.82 -5.53 -18.66
C ASN A 132 1.30 -6.06 -20.01
N GLU A 133 2.43 -5.55 -20.51
CA GLU A 133 3.08 -6.05 -21.71
C GLU A 133 3.79 -7.37 -21.44
N ALA A 134 4.71 -7.39 -20.46
CA ALA A 134 5.55 -8.55 -20.18
C ALA A 134 4.77 -9.79 -19.75
N VAL A 135 3.69 -9.63 -18.97
CA VAL A 135 2.93 -10.75 -18.36
C VAL A 135 2.38 -11.72 -19.42
N ARG A 136 2.09 -11.22 -20.64
CA ARG A 136 1.53 -12.01 -21.74
C ARG A 136 2.48 -13.09 -22.25
N ASP A 137 3.78 -12.82 -22.19
CA ASP A 137 4.82 -13.73 -22.67
C ASP A 137 5.35 -14.67 -21.57
N VAL A 138 5.00 -14.42 -20.31
CA VAL A 138 5.39 -15.27 -19.18
C VAL A 138 4.61 -16.58 -19.23
N GLN A 139 5.30 -17.73 -19.15
CA GLN A 139 4.63 -19.02 -19.06
C GLN A 139 3.79 -19.14 -17.77
N SER A 140 2.62 -19.80 -17.83
CA SER A 140 1.70 -19.88 -16.69
C SER A 140 2.35 -20.42 -15.41
N ARG A 141 3.30 -21.37 -15.51
CA ARG A 141 4.04 -21.88 -14.34
C ARG A 141 4.87 -20.79 -13.66
N SER A 142 5.65 -20.04 -14.41
CA SER A 142 6.45 -18.93 -13.89
C SER A 142 5.56 -17.79 -13.39
N LEU A 143 4.42 -17.55 -14.04
CA LEU A 143 3.46 -16.54 -13.59
C LEU A 143 2.82 -16.90 -12.25
N ILE A 144 2.57 -18.18 -11.97
CA ILE A 144 2.13 -18.64 -10.65
C ILE A 144 3.20 -18.38 -9.59
N GLU A 145 4.47 -18.62 -9.90
CA GLU A 145 5.59 -18.35 -8.98
C GLU A 145 5.70 -16.84 -8.69
N ILE A 146 5.65 -16.00 -9.73
CA ILE A 146 5.63 -14.54 -9.61
C ILE A 146 4.45 -14.06 -8.76
N LEU A 147 3.23 -14.58 -9.00
CA LEU A 147 2.05 -14.17 -8.24
C LEU A 147 2.17 -14.57 -6.76
N ARG A 148 2.77 -15.73 -6.44
CA ARG A 148 3.05 -16.11 -5.05
C ARG A 148 4.00 -15.13 -4.38
N ASP A 149 5.02 -14.68 -5.08
CA ASP A 149 5.97 -13.69 -4.57
C ASP A 149 5.31 -12.31 -4.42
N GLN A 150 4.43 -11.91 -5.35
CA GLN A 150 3.62 -10.69 -5.23
C GLN A 150 2.63 -10.75 -4.07
N TYR A 151 2.09 -11.93 -3.74
CA TYR A 151 1.22 -12.10 -2.58
C TYR A 151 1.95 -12.20 -1.24
N ARG A 152 3.29 -12.25 -1.25
CA ARG A 152 4.08 -12.24 -0.02
C ARG A 152 4.29 -10.79 0.42
N PRO A 153 3.74 -10.37 1.59
CA PRO A 153 4.01 -9.04 2.12
C PRO A 153 5.51 -8.87 2.40
N SER A 154 6.03 -7.67 2.12
CA SER A 154 7.45 -7.40 2.32
C SER A 154 7.73 -6.67 3.63
N PRO A 155 8.79 -7.04 4.38
CA PRO A 155 9.21 -6.30 5.58
C PRO A 155 9.63 -4.86 5.28
N THR A 156 10.08 -4.60 4.04
CA THR A 156 10.61 -3.32 3.57
C THR A 156 9.62 -2.51 2.74
N ASP A 157 8.38 -2.98 2.56
CA ASP A 157 7.36 -2.25 1.79
C ASP A 157 7.10 -0.86 2.39
N SER A 158 7.18 0.16 1.53
CA SER A 158 6.52 1.44 1.73
C SER A 158 5.00 1.32 1.47
N ARG A 159 4.24 2.40 1.70
CA ARG A 159 2.80 2.42 1.36
C ARG A 159 2.61 2.29 -0.15
N GLU A 160 3.46 2.98 -0.90
CA GLU A 160 3.51 2.99 -2.36
C GLU A 160 3.83 1.61 -2.92
N ASP A 161 4.89 0.97 -2.42
CA ASP A 161 5.32 -0.36 -2.88
C ASP A 161 4.25 -1.41 -2.62
N ARG A 162 3.61 -1.36 -1.45
CA ARG A 162 2.53 -2.29 -1.11
C ARG A 162 1.34 -2.14 -2.04
N VAL A 163 0.87 -0.91 -2.28
CA VAL A 163 -0.25 -0.68 -3.20
C VAL A 163 0.13 -1.14 -4.61
N LEU A 164 1.35 -0.83 -5.07
CA LEU A 164 1.84 -1.27 -6.37
C LEU A 164 1.92 -2.80 -6.47
N ARG A 165 2.40 -3.48 -5.43
CA ARG A 165 2.49 -4.95 -5.32
C ARG A 165 1.17 -5.61 -5.69
N TYR A 166 0.08 -5.18 -5.07
CA TYR A 166 -1.23 -5.79 -5.28
C TYR A 166 -1.90 -5.36 -6.59
N LYS A 167 -1.56 -4.18 -7.13
CA LYS A 167 -1.96 -3.83 -8.50
C LYS A 167 -1.27 -4.72 -9.55
N LEU A 168 0.02 -5.00 -9.38
CA LEU A 168 0.75 -5.96 -10.23
C LEU A 168 0.18 -7.38 -10.08
N ALA A 169 -0.13 -7.78 -8.84
CA ALA A 169 -0.77 -9.07 -8.54
C ALA A 169 -2.15 -9.21 -9.20
N ALA A 170 -2.95 -8.14 -9.23
CA ALA A 170 -4.25 -8.14 -9.89
C ALA A 170 -4.10 -8.42 -11.40
N ILE A 171 -3.08 -7.83 -12.06
CA ILE A 171 -2.75 -8.10 -13.46
C ILE A 171 -2.34 -9.57 -13.66
N SER A 172 -1.46 -10.09 -12.81
CA SER A 172 -1.01 -11.49 -12.87
C SER A 172 -2.16 -12.48 -12.69
N ARG A 173 -3.06 -12.22 -11.74
CA ARG A 173 -4.26 -13.02 -11.47
C ARG A 173 -5.22 -13.02 -12.65
N ASP A 174 -5.51 -11.84 -13.19
CA ASP A 174 -6.40 -11.67 -14.35
C ASP A 174 -5.84 -12.40 -15.58
N GLU A 175 -4.53 -12.33 -15.80
CA GLU A 175 -3.87 -13.05 -16.88
C GLU A 175 -3.92 -14.57 -16.71
N LEU A 176 -3.73 -15.10 -15.49
CA LEU A 176 -3.91 -16.54 -15.22
C LEU A 176 -5.36 -16.99 -15.45
N ALA A 177 -6.32 -16.20 -14.98
CA ALA A 177 -7.74 -16.47 -15.18
C ALA A 177 -8.12 -16.47 -16.66
N ALA A 178 -7.60 -15.52 -17.45
CA ALA A 178 -7.79 -15.47 -18.90
C ALA A 178 -7.25 -16.72 -19.63
N ARG A 179 -6.24 -17.38 -19.05
CA ARG A 179 -5.66 -18.63 -19.55
C ARG A 179 -6.37 -19.88 -19.03
N GLY A 180 -7.43 -19.73 -18.24
CA GLY A 180 -8.15 -20.85 -17.62
C GLY A 180 -7.36 -21.57 -16.52
N VAL A 181 -6.36 -20.90 -15.93
CA VAL A 181 -5.55 -21.42 -14.82
C VAL A 181 -6.06 -20.84 -13.51
N ASP A 182 -6.34 -21.70 -12.54
CA ASP A 182 -6.77 -21.26 -11.21
C ASP A 182 -5.61 -20.58 -10.48
N PRO A 183 -5.72 -19.28 -10.12
CA PRO A 183 -4.66 -18.58 -9.44
C PRO A 183 -4.49 -19.08 -8.00
N PRO A 184 -3.29 -18.92 -7.39
CA PRO A 184 -3.12 -19.12 -5.96
C PRO A 184 -4.10 -18.24 -5.15
N PRO A 185 -4.52 -18.70 -3.96
CA PRO A 185 -5.43 -17.93 -3.12
C PRO A 185 -4.77 -16.61 -2.68
N SER A 186 -5.59 -15.56 -2.60
CA SER A 186 -5.15 -14.28 -2.07
C SER A 186 -4.72 -14.39 -0.60
N PRO A 187 -3.72 -13.62 -0.16
CA PRO A 187 -3.29 -13.61 1.24
C PRO A 187 -4.37 -13.03 2.15
N THR A 188 -4.29 -13.36 3.44
CA THR A 188 -5.22 -12.85 4.46
C THR A 188 -4.90 -11.43 4.90
N SER A 189 -3.64 -11.00 4.76
CA SER A 189 -3.20 -9.63 5.02
C SER A 189 -2.16 -9.20 4.00
N THR A 190 -2.12 -7.89 3.78
CA THR A 190 -1.15 -7.20 2.93
C THR A 190 0.08 -6.72 3.69
N PHE A 191 0.10 -6.86 5.02
CA PHE A 191 1.18 -6.41 5.89
C PHE A 191 2.12 -7.55 6.27
N ALA A 192 3.42 -7.26 6.32
CA ALA A 192 4.41 -8.20 6.84
C ALA A 192 4.35 -8.26 8.36
N GLU A 193 4.19 -9.47 8.89
CA GLU A 193 4.17 -9.72 10.34
C GLU A 193 5.55 -9.48 10.98
N ASP A 194 6.63 -9.91 10.32
CA ASP A 194 8.01 -9.69 10.76
C ASP A 194 8.64 -8.53 9.97
N ARG A 195 8.90 -7.41 10.65
CA ARG A 195 9.65 -6.26 10.11
C ARG A 195 10.98 -6.04 10.81
N SER A 196 11.54 -7.07 11.44
CA SER A 196 12.85 -6.99 12.10
C SER A 196 13.96 -6.58 11.13
N GLU A 197 15.04 -6.00 11.64
CA GLU A 197 16.21 -5.66 10.82
C GLU A 197 16.78 -6.88 10.07
N ALA A 198 16.66 -8.08 10.65
CA ALA A 198 17.08 -9.32 10.01
C ALA A 198 16.22 -9.64 8.78
N ALA A 199 14.89 -9.54 8.90
CA ALA A 199 13.96 -9.72 7.79
C ALA A 199 14.18 -8.67 6.70
N GLN A 200 14.36 -7.40 7.09
CA GLN A 200 14.64 -6.31 6.16
C GLN A 200 15.96 -6.52 5.40
N ARG A 201 17.04 -6.92 6.08
CA ARG A 201 18.32 -7.25 5.44
C ARG A 201 18.20 -8.44 4.48
N ALA A 202 17.50 -9.49 4.87
CA ALA A 202 17.25 -10.65 4.02
C ALA A 202 16.50 -10.26 2.74
N ARG A 203 15.48 -9.41 2.87
CA ARG A 203 14.71 -8.90 1.73
C ARG A 203 15.56 -8.03 0.80
N SER A 204 16.32 -7.08 1.35
CA SER A 204 17.23 -6.24 0.58
C SER A 204 18.29 -7.06 -0.18
N ALA A 205 18.81 -8.13 0.42
CA ALA A 205 19.70 -9.07 -0.27
C ALA A 205 19.01 -9.82 -1.41
N ALA A 206 17.74 -10.21 -1.26
CA ALA A 206 16.95 -10.84 -2.32
C ALA A 206 16.70 -9.88 -3.50
N LEU A 207 16.32 -8.63 -3.22
CA LEU A 207 16.12 -7.60 -4.24
C LEU A 207 17.41 -7.31 -5.02
N ARG A 208 18.55 -7.24 -4.33
CA ARG A 208 19.85 -7.09 -4.98
C ARG A 208 20.18 -8.27 -5.90
N ARG A 209 19.88 -9.51 -5.49
CA ARG A 209 20.09 -10.69 -6.35
C ARG A 209 19.24 -10.60 -7.60
N LEU A 210 17.95 -10.31 -7.45
CA LEU A 210 17.03 -10.12 -8.58
C LEU A 210 17.51 -9.01 -9.52
N TRP A 211 17.99 -7.89 -8.96
CA TRP A 211 18.58 -6.80 -9.74
C TRP A 211 19.83 -7.23 -10.51
N VAL A 212 20.74 -7.97 -9.88
CA VAL A 212 22.01 -8.40 -10.50
C VAL A 212 21.80 -9.50 -11.54
N GLU A 213 20.83 -10.40 -11.34
CA GLU A 213 20.38 -11.36 -12.35
C GLU A 213 19.90 -10.63 -13.63
N GLY A 214 19.39 -9.40 -13.46
CA GLY A 214 19.12 -8.48 -14.53
C GLY A 214 17.76 -8.72 -15.16
N GLU A 215 17.74 -8.89 -16.48
CA GLU A 215 16.51 -8.90 -17.27
C GLU A 215 15.61 -10.11 -16.94
N GLY A 216 14.32 -9.84 -16.79
CA GLY A 216 13.33 -10.90 -16.58
C GLY A 216 11.99 -10.38 -16.10
N ALA A 217 10.95 -11.18 -16.32
CA ALA A 217 9.59 -10.88 -15.87
C ALA A 217 9.51 -10.67 -14.35
N ALA A 218 10.29 -11.43 -13.56
CA ALA A 218 10.35 -11.27 -12.11
C ALA A 218 10.87 -9.90 -11.68
N LEU A 219 11.81 -9.30 -12.41
CA LEU A 219 12.32 -7.96 -12.14
C LEU A 219 11.22 -6.90 -12.35
N LEU A 220 10.46 -7.01 -13.45
CA LEU A 220 9.35 -6.09 -13.76
C LEU A 220 8.17 -6.27 -12.81
N ALA A 221 7.98 -7.48 -12.29
CA ALA A 221 6.94 -7.83 -11.34
C ALA A 221 7.24 -7.42 -9.89
N GLU A 222 8.47 -6.94 -9.60
CA GLU A 222 8.89 -6.55 -8.26
C GLU A 222 8.62 -5.06 -7.98
N PRO A 223 7.61 -4.72 -7.15
CA PRO A 223 7.24 -3.33 -6.87
C PRO A 223 8.38 -2.51 -6.25
N GLU A 224 9.17 -3.10 -5.34
CA GLU A 224 10.25 -2.36 -4.64
C GLU A 224 11.42 -1.98 -5.58
N LEU A 225 11.48 -2.54 -6.79
CA LEU A 225 12.46 -2.22 -7.82
C LEU A 225 11.90 -1.30 -8.91
N ALA A 226 10.61 -0.96 -8.87
CA ALA A 226 9.98 -0.09 -9.86
C ALA A 226 10.67 1.27 -9.97
N GLY A 227 11.02 1.90 -8.85
CA GLY A 227 11.75 3.16 -8.81
C GLY A 227 13.17 3.05 -9.38
N ALA A 228 13.87 1.95 -9.11
CA ALA A 228 15.20 1.69 -9.67
C ALA A 228 15.16 1.55 -11.20
N LEU A 229 14.16 0.84 -11.70
CA LEU A 229 13.90 0.71 -13.12
C LEU A 229 13.53 2.06 -13.77
N ASP A 230 12.81 2.94 -13.06
CA ASP A 230 12.50 4.30 -13.55
C ASP A 230 13.79 5.11 -13.77
N ILE A 231 14.74 5.01 -12.83
CA ILE A 231 16.07 5.64 -12.92
C ILE A 231 16.81 5.17 -14.17
N VAL A 232 16.87 3.85 -14.39
CA VAL A 232 17.56 3.29 -15.57
C VAL A 232 16.85 3.72 -16.86
N ALA A 233 15.52 3.70 -16.91
CA ALA A 233 14.75 4.13 -18.07
C ALA A 233 14.93 5.63 -18.38
N ALA A 234 15.03 6.48 -17.36
CA ALA A 234 15.35 7.90 -17.54
C ALA A 234 16.79 8.11 -18.02
N ALA A 235 17.77 7.40 -17.46
CA ALA A 235 19.15 7.49 -17.91
C ALA A 235 19.32 7.07 -19.38
N ARG A 236 18.60 6.03 -19.83
CA ARG A 236 18.60 5.62 -21.25
C ARG A 236 18.04 6.70 -22.18
N ARG A 237 16.99 7.42 -21.75
CA ARG A 237 16.40 8.53 -22.52
C ARG A 237 17.34 9.74 -22.60
N GLU A 238 18.03 10.07 -21.51
CA GLU A 238 19.01 11.18 -21.51
C GLU A 238 20.24 10.86 -22.36
N SER A 239 20.66 9.59 -22.40
CA SER A 239 21.83 9.14 -23.17
C SER A 239 21.56 8.83 -24.64
N THR A 240 20.36 9.11 -25.17
CA THR A 240 19.97 8.74 -26.54
C THR A 240 20.87 9.37 -27.62
N ASN A 241 21.49 10.52 -27.33
CA ASN A 241 22.40 11.21 -28.25
C ASN A 241 23.90 10.97 -27.96
N MET A 242 24.23 10.06 -27.03
CA MET A 242 25.61 9.73 -26.68
C MET A 242 26.15 8.57 -27.53
N PRO A 243 27.48 8.44 -27.70
CA PRO A 243 28.08 7.26 -28.29
C PRO A 243 27.68 5.99 -27.52
N GLU A 244 27.34 4.91 -28.24
CA GLU A 244 26.83 3.65 -27.65
C GLU A 244 27.76 3.06 -26.58
N ALA A 245 29.08 3.16 -26.78
CA ALA A 245 30.07 2.69 -25.82
C ALA A 245 30.03 3.50 -24.50
N GLU A 246 29.90 4.83 -24.59
CA GLU A 246 29.80 5.71 -23.41
C GLU A 246 28.48 5.50 -22.68
N MET A 247 27.38 5.36 -23.42
CA MET A 247 26.08 5.01 -22.87
C MET A 247 26.13 3.67 -22.13
N SER A 248 26.72 2.63 -22.74
CA SER A 248 26.82 1.30 -22.15
C SER A 248 27.63 1.29 -20.85
N ILE A 249 28.75 2.02 -20.81
CA ILE A 249 29.56 2.18 -19.60
C ILE A 249 28.76 2.90 -18.51
N GLY A 250 28.11 4.02 -18.84
CA GLY A 250 27.32 4.79 -17.89
C GLY A 250 26.15 4.01 -17.29
N ILE A 251 25.44 3.22 -18.11
CA ILE A 251 24.35 2.35 -17.64
C ILE A 251 24.89 1.22 -16.77
N ALA A 252 26.03 0.62 -17.10
CA ALA A 252 26.65 -0.42 -16.27
C ALA A 252 27.10 0.12 -14.91
N GLU A 253 27.66 1.34 -14.86
CA GLU A 253 28.01 2.01 -13.61
C GLU A 253 26.77 2.31 -12.76
N LEU A 254 25.71 2.84 -13.38
CA LEU A 254 24.43 3.08 -12.72
C LEU A 254 23.84 1.79 -12.14
N HIS A 255 23.88 0.69 -12.91
CA HIS A 255 23.38 -0.61 -12.47
C HIS A 255 24.14 -1.13 -11.23
N ARG A 256 25.46 -0.93 -11.16
CA ARG A 256 26.26 -1.25 -9.97
C ARG A 256 25.95 -0.35 -8.79
N ALA A 257 25.75 0.96 -9.03
CA ALA A 257 25.40 1.90 -7.98
C ALA A 257 24.06 1.54 -7.32
N ILE A 258 23.05 1.21 -8.13
CA ILE A 258 21.74 0.74 -7.63
C ILE A 258 21.89 -0.55 -6.82
N ALA A 259 22.69 -1.51 -7.29
CA ALA A 259 22.94 -2.74 -6.55
C ALA A 259 23.53 -2.49 -5.15
N ASN A 260 24.42 -1.50 -5.03
CA ASN A 260 25.00 -1.09 -3.74
C ASN A 260 23.96 -0.42 -2.83
N CYS A 261 23.11 0.46 -3.36
CA CYS A 261 22.00 1.06 -2.59
C CYS A 261 21.06 0.00 -2.04
N LEU A 262 20.67 -0.98 -2.87
CA LEU A 262 19.83 -2.10 -2.43
C LEU A 262 20.50 -2.91 -1.32
N GLU A 263 21.82 -3.12 -1.38
CA GLU A 263 22.59 -3.81 -0.34
C GLU A 263 22.53 -3.06 1.01
N MET A 264 22.56 -1.74 0.98
CA MET A 264 22.42 -0.87 2.16
C MET A 264 20.98 -0.79 2.68
N GLY A 265 20.02 -1.40 1.98
CA GLY A 265 18.61 -1.39 2.35
C GLY A 265 17.82 -0.21 1.80
N GLU A 266 18.44 0.60 0.93
CA GLU A 266 17.79 1.77 0.33
C GLU A 266 16.92 1.35 -0.87
N ARG A 267 15.88 2.15 -1.16
CA ARG A 267 15.01 2.02 -2.33
C ARG A 267 15.12 3.28 -3.18
N PRO A 268 15.93 3.25 -4.25
CA PRO A 268 16.17 4.44 -5.04
C PRO A 268 14.93 4.80 -5.88
N ILE A 269 14.46 6.05 -5.78
CA ILE A 269 13.24 6.53 -6.46
C ILE A 269 13.56 7.86 -7.18
N LEU A 270 13.06 8.01 -8.41
CA LEU A 270 13.06 9.31 -9.10
C LEU A 270 11.97 10.22 -8.53
N LYS A 271 12.36 11.33 -7.91
CA LYS A 271 11.42 12.39 -7.56
C LYS A 271 11.08 13.23 -8.79
N ARG A 272 9.82 13.65 -8.94
CA ARG A 272 9.41 14.56 -10.03
C ARG A 272 10.27 15.83 -10.00
N GLY A 273 10.96 16.11 -11.11
CA GLY A 273 11.83 17.28 -11.28
C GLY A 273 13.33 17.02 -11.09
N ASP A 274 13.73 15.81 -10.69
CA ASP A 274 15.15 15.44 -10.65
C ASP A 274 15.65 15.04 -12.05
N HIS A 275 16.63 15.78 -12.56
CA HIS A 275 17.47 15.37 -13.69
C HIS A 275 18.53 14.38 -13.17
N ILE A 276 18.74 13.26 -13.87
CA ILE A 276 19.83 12.33 -13.53
C ILE A 276 21.13 12.93 -14.08
N GLY A 277 21.64 13.96 -13.41
CA GLY A 277 22.82 14.67 -13.88
C GLY A 277 24.08 13.81 -13.79
N SER A 278 24.39 13.02 -14.81
CA SER A 278 25.59 12.16 -14.93
C SER A 278 25.75 11.11 -13.81
N PRO A 279 26.36 9.94 -14.09
CA PRO A 279 26.56 8.86 -13.10
C PRO A 279 27.23 9.30 -11.78
N LYS A 280 28.03 10.38 -11.83
CA LYS A 280 28.69 10.96 -10.65
C LYS A 280 27.74 11.60 -9.63
N ARG A 281 26.64 12.24 -10.04
CA ARG A 281 25.76 12.92 -9.06
C ARG A 281 24.88 11.97 -8.26
N TYR A 282 24.68 10.74 -8.73
CA TYR A 282 23.93 9.76 -7.95
C TYR A 282 24.73 9.30 -6.72
N ASN A 283 26.05 9.15 -6.85
CA ASN A 283 26.94 8.84 -5.72
C ASN A 283 27.01 9.95 -4.67
N ASP A 284 26.81 11.22 -5.05
CA ASP A 284 26.87 12.36 -4.12
C ASP A 284 25.57 12.59 -3.34
N ARG A 285 24.45 11.99 -3.76
CA ARG A 285 23.15 12.10 -3.08
C ARG A 285 22.89 11.01 -2.02
N VAL A 286 23.80 10.03 -1.91
CA VAL A 286 23.71 8.86 -1.00
C VAL A 286 24.78 8.97 0.11
N ARG A 287 25.03 10.18 0.62
CA ARG A 287 25.92 10.41 1.78
C ARG A 287 25.20 11.14 2.90
#